data_AF-A0A9D1DZF7-F1
#
_entry.id   AF-A0A9D1DZF7-F1
#
_cell.length_a   1.000
_cell.length_b   1.000
_cell.length_c   1.000
_cell.angle_alpha   90.00
_cell.angle_beta   90.00
_cell.angle_gamma   90.00
#
_symmetry.space_group_name_H-M   'P 1'
#
loop_
_entity.id
_entity.type
_entity.pdbx_description
1 polymer ?
#
loop_
_entity_poly.entity_id
_entity_poly.type
_entity_poly.pdbx_seq_one_letter_code
_entity_poly.pdbx_strand_id
1 'polypeptide(L)'
;MVTTKPRVTTRALVMTAMLSAIAFILMFINFSVPFMPSFIKLDISELPALIGSFSLGPVYGVVICLVKNLLNLTQTSTGGVGELSNFLLGTMFVFPAGLIYQRMKNRKGAIIGSLVGAVIMAVGSVFTNIFLVYPIYYQVAAPKDAILQAYQAIIPAMKSVEQSIICFNMPFTFLKAMLSVLVTFLIYKRISPVIKGVHK
;
A
#
# COMPACT_ATOMS: atom_id res chain seq x y z
N MET A 1 33.06 -21.18 -8.66
CA MET A 1 32.21 -20.08 -9.15
C MET A 1 31.91 -19.16 -7.97
N VAL A 2 32.53 -17.98 -7.90
CA VAL A 2 32.18 -16.98 -6.88
C VAL A 2 30.92 -16.28 -7.34
N THR A 3 29.77 -16.65 -6.78
CA THR A 3 28.52 -15.91 -6.96
C THR A 3 28.70 -14.55 -6.28
N THR A 4 29.05 -13.52 -7.05
CA THR A 4 29.13 -12.15 -6.56
C THR A 4 27.75 -11.75 -6.02
N LYS A 5 27.64 -11.56 -4.69
CA LYS A 5 26.46 -10.93 -4.06
C LYS A 5 26.10 -9.66 -4.85
N PRO A 6 24.82 -9.42 -5.21
CA PRO A 6 24.45 -8.16 -5.82
C PRO A 6 24.77 -7.05 -4.84
N ARG A 7 25.79 -6.23 -5.14
CA ARG A 7 26.12 -5.06 -4.32
C ARG A 7 24.96 -4.08 -4.43
N VAL A 8 24.33 -3.75 -3.30
CA VAL A 8 23.41 -2.62 -3.22
C VAL A 8 24.18 -1.39 -3.67
N THR A 9 23.75 -0.75 -4.75
CA THR A 9 24.42 0.45 -5.26
C THR A 9 24.07 1.63 -4.38
N THR A 10 25.00 2.58 -4.23
CA THR A 10 24.75 3.83 -3.48
C THR A 10 23.51 4.55 -4.01
N ARG A 11 23.29 4.53 -5.33
CA ARG A 11 22.08 5.05 -5.96
C ARG A 11 20.81 4.38 -5.47
N ALA A 12 20.78 3.04 -5.42
CA ALA A 12 19.61 2.30 -4.95
C ALA A 12 19.30 2.59 -3.48
N LEU A 13 20.33 2.69 -2.64
CA LEU A 13 20.17 3.05 -1.23
C LEU A 13 19.57 4.46 -1.06
N VAL A 14 20.16 5.46 -1.71
CA VAL A 14 19.71 6.86 -1.61
C VAL A 14 18.29 7.03 -2.16
N MET A 15 17.98 6.42 -3.30
CA MET A 15 16.63 6.47 -3.86
C MET A 15 15.60 5.80 -2.96
N THR A 16 15.94 4.66 -2.35
CA THR A 16 15.07 3.96 -1.40
C THR A 16 14.80 4.82 -0.17
N ALA A 17 15.83 5.46 0.39
CA ALA A 17 15.70 6.36 1.54
C ALA A 17 14.83 7.58 1.21
N MET A 18 15.08 8.24 0.08
CA MET A 18 14.29 9.39 -0.38
C MET A 18 12.82 9.03 -0.61
N LEU A 19 12.55 7.93 -1.32
CA LEU A 19 11.17 7.49 -1.58
C LEU A 19 10.44 7.07 -0.31
N SER A 20 11.16 6.48 0.66
CA SER A 20 10.60 6.16 1.98
C SER A 20 10.24 7.41 2.78
N ALA A 21 11.11 8.43 2.78
CA ALA A 21 10.83 9.71 3.43
C ALA A 21 9.63 10.41 2.79
N ILE A 22 9.54 10.43 1.46
CA ILE A 22 8.38 10.98 0.74
C ILE A 22 7.12 10.19 1.09
N ALA A 23 7.17 8.85 1.10
CA ALA A 23 6.03 8.03 1.45
C ALA A 23 5.55 8.29 2.88
N PHE A 24 6.46 8.44 3.82
CA PHE A 24 6.15 8.79 5.20
C PHE A 24 5.49 10.18 5.30
N ILE A 25 6.02 11.20 4.60
CA ILE A 25 5.37 12.53 4.56
C ILE A 25 3.95 12.42 3.98
N LEU A 26 3.76 11.63 2.92
CA LEU A 26 2.44 11.40 2.32
C LEU A 26 1.47 10.67 3.25
N MET A 27 1.95 9.91 4.25
CA MET A 27 1.07 9.29 5.26
C MET A 27 0.41 10.34 6.16
N PHE A 28 1.00 11.52 6.36
CA PHE A 28 0.36 12.61 7.10
C PHE A 28 -0.75 13.29 6.30
N ILE A 29 -0.71 13.21 4.98
CA ILE A 29 -1.77 13.69 4.09
C ILE A 29 -2.82 12.59 3.93
N ASN A 30 -3.43 12.20 5.05
CA ASN A 30 -4.49 11.21 5.12
C ASN A 30 -5.85 11.88 5.32
N PHE A 31 -6.88 11.33 4.67
CA PHE A 31 -8.25 11.82 4.80
C PHE A 31 -9.19 10.67 5.14
N SER A 32 -10.10 10.90 6.08
CA SER A 32 -11.22 9.98 6.33
C SER A 32 -12.29 10.23 5.26
N VAL A 33 -12.68 9.20 4.53
CA VAL A 33 -13.76 9.31 3.54
C VAL A 33 -15.12 9.12 4.22
N PRO A 34 -16.17 9.86 3.82
CA PRO A 34 -17.50 9.79 4.46
C PRO A 34 -18.14 8.39 4.50
N PHE A 35 -17.74 7.52 3.57
CA PHE A 35 -18.27 6.16 3.43
C PHE A 35 -17.39 5.08 4.10
N MET A 36 -16.42 5.47 4.93
CA MET A 36 -15.62 4.56 5.75
C MET A 36 -15.63 4.97 7.22
N PRO A 37 -15.50 4.00 8.14
CA PRO A 37 -15.17 4.30 9.52
C PRO A 37 -13.86 5.07 9.65
N SER A 38 -13.76 5.93 10.66
CA SER A 38 -12.61 6.82 10.90
C SER A 38 -11.27 6.12 11.10
N PHE A 39 -11.27 4.82 11.40
CA PHE A 39 -10.07 4.00 11.53
C PHE A 39 -9.45 3.60 10.17
N ILE A 40 -10.20 3.65 9.07
CA ILE A 40 -9.69 3.42 7.72
C ILE A 40 -9.49 4.77 7.04
N LYS A 41 -8.22 5.12 6.81
CA LYS A 41 -7.87 6.36 6.15
C LYS A 41 -7.41 6.14 4.72
N LEU A 42 -7.78 7.09 3.86
CA LEU A 42 -7.27 7.17 2.50
C LEU A 42 -5.99 8.00 2.49
N ASP A 43 -4.94 7.44 1.92
CA ASP A 43 -3.64 8.09 1.71
C ASP A 43 -3.05 7.61 0.38
N ILE A 44 -2.12 8.38 -0.15
CA ILE A 44 -1.42 8.10 -1.41
C ILE A 44 0.04 7.65 -1.19
N SER A 45 0.36 7.16 0.01
CA SER A 45 1.73 6.78 0.40
C SER A 45 2.26 5.53 -0.31
N GLU A 46 1.42 4.79 -1.04
CA GLU A 46 1.88 3.67 -1.88
C GLU A 46 2.52 4.12 -3.18
N LEU A 47 2.30 5.37 -3.59
CA LEU A 47 2.87 5.90 -4.83
C LEU A 47 4.41 5.83 -4.83
N PRO A 48 5.14 6.31 -3.81
CA PRO A 48 6.61 6.24 -3.83
C PRO A 48 7.13 4.80 -3.78
N ALA A 49 6.43 3.91 -3.07
CA ALA A 49 6.77 2.49 -3.01
C ALA A 49 6.58 1.80 -4.37
N LEU A 50 5.50 2.11 -5.09
CA LEU A 50 5.25 1.64 -6.46
C LEU A 50 6.31 2.16 -7.43
N ILE A 51 6.69 3.44 -7.33
CA ILE A 51 7.76 4.02 -8.13
C ILE A 51 9.08 3.31 -7.86
N GLY A 52 9.42 3.07 -6.58
CA GLY A 52 10.63 2.33 -6.21
C GLY A 52 10.61 0.89 -6.75
N SER A 53 9.45 0.24 -6.68
CA SER A 53 9.23 -1.10 -7.23
C SER A 53 9.49 -1.17 -8.73
N PHE A 54 8.99 -0.20 -9.50
CA PHE A 54 9.21 -0.12 -10.95
C PHE A 54 10.64 0.27 -11.30
N SER A 55 11.26 1.18 -10.54
CA SER A 55 12.58 1.75 -10.86
C SER A 55 13.74 0.82 -10.47
N LEU A 56 13.67 0.24 -9.28
CA LEU A 56 14.77 -0.50 -8.66
C LEU A 56 14.47 -2.01 -8.54
N GLY A 57 13.19 -2.39 -8.53
CA GLY A 57 12.74 -3.78 -8.42
C GLY A 57 11.78 -3.99 -7.26
N PRO A 58 11.01 -5.10 -7.27
CA PRO A 58 9.92 -5.34 -6.33
C PRO A 58 10.34 -5.34 -4.86
N VAL A 59 11.53 -5.86 -4.57
CA VAL A 59 12.09 -5.88 -3.21
C VAL A 59 12.27 -4.46 -2.66
N TYR A 60 12.72 -3.51 -3.47
CA TYR A 60 12.90 -2.12 -3.04
C TYR A 60 11.55 -1.45 -2.74
N GLY A 61 10.50 -1.78 -3.50
CA GLY A 61 9.13 -1.35 -3.19
C GLY A 61 8.68 -1.81 -1.81
N VAL A 62 8.92 -3.09 -1.49
CA VAL A 62 8.58 -3.66 -0.17
C VAL A 62 9.39 -3.00 0.94
N VAL A 63 10.69 -2.74 0.73
CA VAL A 63 11.52 -2.02 1.70
C VAL A 63 11.00 -0.61 1.94
N ILE A 64 10.56 0.10 0.89
CA ILE A 64 9.94 1.43 1.05
C ILE A 64 8.66 1.35 1.87
N CYS A 65 7.80 0.37 1.60
CA CYS A 65 6.59 0.12 2.40
C CYS A 65 6.93 -0.21 3.87
N LEU A 66 8.00 -0.95 4.12
CA LEU A 66 8.44 -1.29 5.47
C LEU A 66 8.91 -0.02 6.19
N VAL A 67 9.85 0.72 5.61
CA VAL A 67 10.46 1.90 6.23
C VAL A 67 9.42 2.98 6.51
N LYS A 68 8.51 3.28 5.57
CA LYS A 68 7.48 4.29 5.81
C LYS A 68 6.57 3.94 7.00
N ASN A 69 6.20 2.66 7.13
CA ASN A 69 5.32 2.19 8.20
C ASN A 69 6.06 2.11 9.53
N LEU A 70 7.34 1.72 9.55
CA LEU A 70 8.19 1.79 10.75
C LEU A 70 8.36 3.22 11.25
N LEU A 71 8.50 4.19 10.34
CA LEU A 71 8.54 5.61 10.72
C LEU A 71 7.17 6.08 11.23
N ASN A 72 6.07 5.62 10.65
CA ASN A 72 4.73 5.98 11.12
C ASN A 72 4.38 5.38 12.49
N LEU A 73 4.95 4.22 12.83
CA LEU A 73 4.78 3.61 14.15
C LEU A 73 5.26 4.52 15.28
N THR A 74 6.25 5.39 15.07
CA THR A 74 6.75 6.30 16.12
C THR A 74 5.80 7.46 16.40
N GLN A 75 4.81 7.69 15.53
CA GLN A 75 3.86 8.80 15.61
C GLN A 75 2.41 8.35 15.84
N THR A 76 2.13 7.05 15.84
CA THR A 76 0.75 6.55 15.80
C THR A 76 0.11 6.42 17.18
N SER A 77 -1.20 6.65 17.22
CA SER A 77 -2.06 6.44 18.38
C SER A 77 -2.86 5.13 18.31
N THR A 78 -2.68 4.33 17.24
CA THR A 78 -3.51 3.14 16.92
C THR A 78 -2.94 1.81 17.42
N GLY A 79 -1.88 1.84 18.25
CA GLY A 79 -1.25 0.62 18.79
C GLY A 79 -0.52 -0.24 17.74
N GLY A 80 -0.25 0.30 16.54
CA GLY A 80 0.53 -0.35 15.49
C GLY A 80 -0.22 -1.27 14.55
N VAL A 81 -1.52 -1.51 14.78
CA VAL A 81 -2.36 -2.40 13.96
C VAL A 81 -2.62 -1.80 12.58
N GLY A 82 -2.81 -0.48 12.51
CA GLY A 82 -3.04 0.23 11.25
C GLY A 82 -1.83 0.19 10.33
N GLU A 83 -0.64 0.41 10.88
CA GLU A 83 0.64 0.38 10.17
C GLU A 83 0.99 -1.03 9.69
N LEU A 84 0.69 -2.05 10.50
CA LEU A 84 0.84 -3.45 10.10
C LEU A 84 -0.06 -3.78 8.90
N SER A 85 -1.34 -3.39 8.97
CA SER A 85 -2.28 -3.57 7.86
C SER A 85 -1.80 -2.83 6.60
N ASN A 86 -1.39 -1.57 6.73
CA ASN A 86 -0.86 -0.77 5.63
C ASN A 86 0.37 -1.44 4.99
N PHE A 87 1.31 -1.93 5.80
CA PHE A 87 2.49 -2.64 5.29
C PHE A 87 2.14 -3.92 4.53
N LEU A 88 1.24 -4.76 5.07
CA LEU A 88 0.81 -6.00 4.42
C LEU A 88 0.14 -5.73 3.08
N LEU A 89 -0.82 -4.80 3.06
CA LEU A 89 -1.54 -4.44 1.84
C LEU A 89 -0.62 -3.76 0.82
N GLY A 90 0.24 -2.83 1.28
CA GLY A 90 1.23 -2.18 0.44
C GLY A 90 2.18 -3.18 -0.22
N THR A 91 2.65 -4.18 0.54
CA THR A 91 3.49 -5.27 0.02
C THR A 91 2.77 -6.11 -1.03
N MET A 92 1.52 -6.51 -0.75
CA MET A 92 0.66 -7.26 -1.68
C MET A 92 0.35 -6.47 -2.97
N PHE A 93 0.44 -5.15 -2.92
CA PHE A 93 0.30 -4.29 -4.08
C PHE A 93 1.62 -4.14 -4.87
N VAL A 94 2.67 -3.62 -4.22
CA VAL A 94 3.88 -3.18 -4.92
C VAL A 94 4.76 -4.33 -5.40
N PHE A 95 4.75 -5.46 -4.71
CA PHE A 95 5.58 -6.62 -5.06
C PHE A 95 5.14 -7.26 -6.39
N PRO A 96 3.88 -7.73 -6.56
CA PRO A 96 3.44 -8.29 -7.84
C PRO A 96 3.45 -7.26 -8.96
N ALA A 97 3.12 -5.99 -8.67
CA ALA A 97 3.20 -4.92 -9.66
C ALA A 97 4.63 -4.76 -10.20
N GLY A 98 5.61 -4.71 -9.29
CA GLY A 98 7.03 -4.64 -9.64
C GLY A 98 7.50 -5.85 -10.43
N LEU A 99 7.10 -7.05 -10.03
CA LEU A 99 7.50 -8.29 -10.70
C LEU A 99 7.04 -8.32 -12.17
N ILE A 100 5.80 -7.94 -12.43
CA ILE A 100 5.24 -7.87 -13.78
C ILE A 100 5.92 -6.76 -14.59
N TYR A 101 6.14 -5.59 -13.99
CA TYR A 101 6.81 -4.48 -14.66
C TYR A 101 8.26 -4.81 -15.05
N GLN A 102 9.00 -5.52 -14.20
CA GLN A 102 10.39 -5.92 -14.51
C GLN A 102 10.47 -6.85 -15.73
N ARG A 103 9.41 -7.64 -15.99
CA ARG A 103 9.29 -8.48 -17.19
C ARG A 103 8.81 -7.70 -18.42
N MET A 104 8.05 -6.62 -18.22
CA MET A 104 7.48 -5.78 -19.28
C MET A 104 7.75 -4.30 -19.00
N LYS A 105 8.97 -3.82 -19.26
CA LYS A 105 9.43 -2.45 -18.96
C LYS A 105 8.87 -1.39 -19.92
N ASN A 106 7.55 -1.36 -20.08
CA ASN A 106 6.84 -0.40 -20.91
C ASN A 106 5.57 0.09 -20.18
N ARG A 107 4.87 1.06 -20.79
CA ARG A 107 3.65 1.64 -20.20
C ARG A 107 2.56 0.59 -19.98
N LYS A 108 2.42 -0.38 -20.87
CA LYS A 108 1.44 -1.47 -20.75
C LYS A 108 1.75 -2.36 -19.54
N GLY A 109 3.02 -2.74 -19.36
CA GLY A 109 3.45 -3.54 -18.21
C GLY A 109 3.27 -2.81 -16.88
N ALA A 110 3.43 -1.48 -16.84
CA ALA A 110 3.12 -0.69 -15.64
C ALA A 110 1.61 -0.71 -15.31
N ILE A 111 0.75 -0.59 -16.33
CA ILE A 111 -0.72 -0.64 -16.15
C ILE A 111 -1.14 -2.04 -15.70
N ILE A 112 -0.72 -3.08 -16.42
CA ILE A 112 -1.07 -4.48 -16.12
C ILE A 112 -0.53 -4.87 -14.75
N GLY A 113 0.73 -4.57 -14.45
CA GLY A 113 1.33 -4.86 -13.14
C GLY A 113 0.57 -4.16 -12.01
N SER A 114 0.26 -2.88 -12.19
CA SER A 114 -0.52 -2.11 -11.21
C SER A 114 -1.94 -2.66 -11.00
N LEU A 115 -2.63 -3.05 -12.06
CA LEU A 115 -3.97 -3.64 -11.99
C LEU A 115 -3.93 -4.99 -11.27
N VAL A 116 -3.00 -5.87 -11.64
CA VAL A 116 -2.84 -7.17 -10.99
C VAL A 116 -2.48 -6.99 -9.52
N GLY A 117 -1.57 -6.07 -9.20
CA GLY A 117 -1.25 -5.74 -7.81
C GLY A 117 -2.44 -5.19 -7.04
N ALA A 118 -3.26 -4.32 -7.64
CA ALA A 118 -4.44 -3.77 -7.00
C ALA A 118 -5.50 -4.85 -6.71
N VAL A 119 -5.70 -5.80 -7.64
CA VAL A 119 -6.58 -6.95 -7.44
C VAL A 119 -6.05 -7.87 -6.33
N ILE A 120 -4.75 -8.17 -6.33
CA ILE A 120 -4.12 -8.98 -5.27
C ILE A 120 -4.25 -8.30 -3.92
N MET A 121 -4.03 -6.99 -3.84
CA MET A 121 -4.22 -6.20 -2.62
C MET A 121 -5.68 -6.23 -2.16
N ALA A 122 -6.65 -6.10 -3.07
CA ALA A 122 -8.07 -6.11 -2.74
C ALA A 122 -8.51 -7.47 -2.20
N VAL A 123 -8.20 -8.56 -2.90
CA VAL A 123 -8.53 -9.93 -2.45
C VAL A 123 -7.77 -10.27 -1.17
N GLY A 124 -6.47 -9.96 -1.12
CA GLY A 124 -5.62 -10.15 0.05
C GLY A 124 -6.13 -9.39 1.27
N SER A 125 -6.71 -8.20 1.08
CA SER A 125 -7.28 -7.41 2.17
C SER A 125 -8.41 -8.12 2.90
N VAL A 126 -9.21 -8.94 2.21
CA VAL A 126 -10.26 -9.73 2.86
C VAL A 126 -9.64 -10.73 3.82
N PHE A 127 -8.61 -11.47 3.36
CA PHE A 127 -7.91 -12.45 4.18
C PHE A 127 -7.16 -11.80 5.34
N THR A 128 -6.33 -10.79 5.09
CA THR A 128 -5.55 -10.14 6.16
C THR A 128 -6.46 -9.48 7.18
N ASN A 129 -7.57 -8.89 6.75
CA ASN A 129 -8.50 -8.24 7.67
C ASN A 129 -9.22 -9.24 8.56
N ILE A 130 -9.77 -10.32 7.99
CA ILE A 130 -10.52 -11.32 8.76
C ILE A 130 -9.63 -12.07 9.74
N PHE A 131 -8.42 -12.47 9.32
CA PHE A 131 -7.58 -13.38 10.11
C PHE A 131 -6.56 -12.68 11.00
N LEU A 132 -6.19 -11.43 10.72
CA LEU A 132 -5.09 -10.77 11.41
C LEU A 132 -5.49 -9.39 11.95
N VAL A 133 -5.92 -8.46 11.07
CA VAL A 133 -6.12 -7.06 11.47
C VAL A 133 -7.29 -6.91 12.44
N TYR A 134 -8.47 -7.41 12.09
CA TYR A 134 -9.66 -7.24 12.93
C TYR A 134 -9.58 -8.03 14.24
N PRO A 135 -9.10 -9.29 14.29
CA PRO A 135 -8.89 -10.00 15.54
C PRO A 135 -8.00 -9.24 16.54
N ILE A 136 -6.90 -8.65 16.06
CA ILE A 136 -6.03 -7.83 16.91
C ILE A 136 -6.75 -6.54 17.30
N TYR A 137 -7.42 -5.88 16.35
CA TYR A 137 -8.15 -4.63 16.60
C TYR A 137 -9.27 -4.80 17.65
N TYR A 138 -9.94 -5.97 17.68
CA TYR A 138 -10.95 -6.29 18.70
C TYR A 138 -10.38 -6.34 20.11
N GLN A 139 -9.11 -6.70 20.25
CA GLN A 139 -8.44 -6.83 21.55
C GLN A 139 -7.83 -5.51 22.03
N VAL A 140 -7.36 -4.67 21.11
CA VAL A 140 -6.56 -3.48 21.46
C VAL A 140 -7.29 -2.15 21.31
N ALA A 141 -8.38 -2.09 20.53
CA ALA A 141 -9.02 -0.82 20.17
C ALA A 141 -10.53 -0.79 20.47
N ALA A 142 -11.32 -1.71 19.93
CA ALA A 142 -12.78 -1.67 20.09
C ALA A 142 -13.44 -3.04 19.94
N PRO A 143 -14.47 -3.36 20.74
CA PRO A 143 -15.19 -4.64 20.62
C PRO A 143 -15.89 -4.79 19.27
N LYS A 144 -16.12 -6.04 18.84
CA LYS A 144 -16.73 -6.38 17.53
C LYS A 144 -18.04 -5.62 17.29
N ASP A 145 -18.87 -5.48 18.32
CA ASP A 145 -20.16 -4.81 18.22
C ASP A 145 -20.05 -3.31 17.93
N ALA A 146 -19.07 -2.63 18.52
CA ALA A 146 -18.82 -1.22 18.25
C ALA A 146 -18.36 -0.99 16.81
N ILE A 147 -17.54 -1.90 16.27
CA ILE A 147 -17.10 -1.84 14.87
C ILE A 147 -18.27 -2.09 13.93
N LEU A 148 -19.12 -3.07 14.23
CA LEU A 148 -20.31 -3.34 13.45
C LEU A 148 -21.26 -2.14 13.45
N GLN A 149 -21.47 -1.49 14.60
CA GLN A 149 -22.27 -0.26 14.69
C GLN A 149 -21.67 0.88 13.86
N ALA A 150 -20.34 1.03 13.84
CA ALA A 150 -19.68 2.04 13.00
C ALA A 150 -19.94 1.79 11.50
N TYR A 151 -20.02 0.53 11.06
CA TYR A 151 -20.42 0.19 9.69
C TYR A 151 -21.92 0.37 9.45
N GLN A 152 -22.77 0.00 10.42
CA GLN A 152 -24.23 0.15 10.33
C GLN A 152 -24.67 1.62 10.30
N ALA A 153 -23.91 2.52 10.94
CA ALA A 153 -24.13 3.96 10.85
C ALA A 153 -23.97 4.50 9.42
N ILE A 154 -23.20 3.81 8.57
CA ILE A 154 -23.01 4.16 7.15
C ILE A 154 -24.06 3.44 6.30
N ILE A 155 -24.17 2.11 6.42
CA ILE A 155 -25.20 1.31 5.76
C ILE A 155 -25.87 0.38 6.79
N PRO A 156 -27.12 0.67 7.19
CA PRO A 156 -27.86 -0.14 8.17
C PRO A 156 -28.07 -1.61 7.76
N ALA A 157 -27.95 -1.92 6.46
CA ALA A 157 -28.16 -3.26 5.92
C ALA A 157 -27.02 -4.26 6.23
N MET A 158 -25.93 -3.84 6.87
CA MET A 158 -24.80 -4.71 7.21
C MET A 158 -25.13 -5.60 8.41
N LYS A 159 -25.09 -6.92 8.19
CA LYS A 159 -25.46 -7.93 9.20
C LYS A 159 -24.26 -8.50 9.95
N SER A 160 -23.05 -8.35 9.42
CA SER A 160 -21.82 -8.91 9.99
C SER A 160 -20.60 -8.09 9.59
N VAL A 161 -19.53 -8.17 10.38
CA VAL A 161 -18.27 -7.43 10.08
C VAL A 161 -17.58 -8.03 8.86
N GLU A 162 -17.71 -9.35 8.66
CA GLU A 162 -17.18 -10.06 7.50
C GLU A 162 -17.85 -9.57 6.20
N GLN A 163 -19.18 -9.37 6.21
CA GLN A 163 -19.90 -8.75 5.11
C GLN A 163 -19.43 -7.31 4.86
N SER A 164 -19.22 -6.52 5.92
CA SER A 164 -18.69 -5.16 5.79
C SER A 164 -17.29 -5.13 5.18
N ILE A 165 -16.41 -6.07 5.53
CA ILE A 165 -15.07 -6.16 4.93
C ILE A 165 -15.15 -6.39 3.42
N ILE A 166 -16.04 -7.28 2.97
CA ILE A 166 -16.20 -7.58 1.55
C ILE A 166 -16.87 -6.42 0.80
N CYS A 167 -17.95 -5.85 1.34
CA CYS A 167 -18.73 -4.82 0.66
C CYS A 167 -18.08 -3.43 0.69
N PHE A 168 -17.29 -3.12 1.72
CA PHE A 168 -16.68 -1.81 1.91
C PHE A 168 -15.16 -1.86 1.78
N ASN A 169 -14.49 -2.67 2.60
CA ASN A 169 -13.04 -2.62 2.71
C ASN A 169 -12.34 -3.06 1.42
N MET A 170 -12.80 -4.14 0.79
CA MET A 170 -12.21 -4.63 -0.46
C MET A 170 -12.33 -3.62 -1.61
N PRO A 171 -13.53 -3.05 -1.92
CA PRO A 171 -13.65 -1.98 -2.92
C PRO A 171 -12.82 -0.75 -2.58
N PHE A 172 -12.80 -0.34 -1.30
CA PHE A 172 -12.01 0.81 -0.86
C PHE A 172 -10.51 0.59 -1.06
N THR A 173 -10.01 -0.58 -0.68
CA THR A 173 -8.61 -0.96 -0.86
C THR A 173 -8.22 -0.97 -2.34
N PHE A 174 -9.09 -1.49 -3.20
CA PHE A 174 -8.88 -1.45 -4.65
C PHE A 174 -8.83 0.00 -5.17
N LEU A 175 -9.78 0.84 -4.78
CA LEU A 175 -9.83 2.25 -5.18
C LEU A 175 -8.60 3.03 -4.69
N LYS A 176 -8.14 2.77 -3.46
CA LYS A 176 -6.92 3.36 -2.91
C LYS A 176 -5.69 3.01 -3.74
N ALA A 177 -5.54 1.73 -4.11
CA ALA A 177 -4.46 1.30 -5.00
C ALA A 177 -4.56 2.00 -6.36
N MET A 178 -5.77 2.06 -6.94
CA MET A 178 -5.99 2.68 -8.24
C MET A 178 -5.76 4.19 -8.25
N LEU A 179 -6.08 4.88 -7.17
CA LEU A 179 -5.74 6.29 -6.99
C LEU A 179 -4.22 6.48 -7.02
N SER A 180 -3.47 5.67 -6.29
CA SER A 180 -2.00 5.73 -6.28
C SER A 180 -1.41 5.48 -7.67
N VAL A 181 -2.00 4.55 -8.43
CA VAL A 181 -1.62 4.25 -9.81
C VAL A 181 -1.92 5.42 -10.74
N LEU A 182 -3.14 5.99 -10.65
CA LEU A 182 -3.55 7.13 -11.45
C LEU A 182 -2.61 8.32 -11.23
N VAL A 183 -2.32 8.66 -9.98
CA VAL A 183 -1.39 9.75 -9.65
C VAL A 183 0.00 9.42 -10.20
N THR A 184 0.49 8.18 -10.05
CA THR A 184 1.78 7.73 -10.62
C THR A 184 1.83 7.94 -12.13
N PHE A 185 0.73 7.66 -12.85
CA PHE A 185 0.65 7.88 -14.29
C PHE A 185 0.59 9.35 -14.70
N LEU A 186 -0.07 10.21 -13.90
CA LEU A 186 -0.11 11.65 -14.14
C LEU A 186 1.29 12.27 -14.03
N ILE A 187 2.08 11.84 -13.03
CA ILE A 187 3.45 12.32 -12.85
C ILE A 187 4.46 11.55 -13.71
N TYR A 188 4.06 10.45 -14.38
CA TYR A 188 4.94 9.52 -15.10
C TYR A 188 5.94 10.22 -16.03
N LYS A 189 5.51 11.23 -16.79
CA LYS A 189 6.42 11.95 -17.70
C LYS A 189 7.60 12.59 -16.97
N ARG A 190 7.39 13.10 -15.75
CA ARG A 190 8.44 13.73 -14.92
C ARG A 190 9.31 12.71 -14.20
N ILE A 191 8.75 11.58 -13.77
CA ILE A 191 9.50 10.50 -13.08
C ILE A 191 10.08 9.43 -14.02
N SER A 192 9.74 9.43 -15.31
CA SER A 192 10.30 8.48 -16.29
C SER A 192 11.83 8.43 -16.31
N PRO A 193 12.59 9.54 -16.16
CA PRO A 193 14.06 9.47 -16.07
C PRO A 193 14.54 8.72 -14.83
N VAL A 194 13.80 8.82 -13.72
CA VAL A 194 14.08 8.13 -12.46
C VAL A 194 13.82 6.63 -12.61
N ILE A 195 12.69 6.27 -13.23
CA ILE A 195 12.27 4.87 -13.46
C ILE A 195 13.17 4.14 -14.46
N LYS A 196 13.51 4.79 -15.58
CA LYS A 196 14.33 4.16 -16.63
C LYS A 196 15.82 4.12 -16.26
N GLY A 197 16.25 4.93 -15.30
CA GLY A 197 17.65 5.20 -15.05
C GLY A 197 18.23 5.98 -16.22
N VAL A 198 18.76 7.18 -15.97
CA VAL A 198 19.45 7.92 -17.02
C VAL A 198 20.74 7.17 -17.32
N HIS A 199 20.78 6.43 -18.43
CA HIS A 199 22.02 6.16 -19.15
C HIS A 199 22.36 7.47 -19.86
N LYS A 200 23.22 8.26 -19.22
CA LYS A 200 24.12 9.17 -19.92
C LYS A 200 25.48 8.51 -19.90
#